data_AF-A0A931RRQ1-F1
#
_entry.id   AF-A0A931RRQ1-F1
#
_cell.length_a   1.000
_cell.length_b   1.000
_cell.length_c   1.000
_cell.angle_alpha   90.00
_cell.angle_beta   90.00
_cell.angle_gamma   90.00
#
_symmetry.space_group_name_H-M   'P 1'
#
loop_
_entity.id
_entity.type
_entity.pdbx_description
1 polymer ?
#
loop_
_entity_poly.entity_id
_entity_poly.type
_entity_poly.pdbx_seq_one_letter_code
_entity_poly.pdbx_strand_id
1 'polypeptide(L)'
;KIITKVFTKDKSSEVYGFVEKEILSGRQSFVICSRIELGNPQEVIKTSGKQNKMNVLWAEVKAVTAEYEKLSKSIFPNFKIAMLHGKMKPKEKEKIMEDFKNRKYHILVSTSVVEVGVDVPNATVMLIENAERFGLSQLHQFRGRVGRAEHQSYCFLVNGGGNRFENKRLKALEICDDGFKLAEQDLLLRGPGEFVGTKQSGLPDLAMASLSDLDLIKKARLEARLLLKDDPNLKKSPLLKAQVANFQKIRHFE
;
A
#
# COMPACT_ATOMS: atom_id res chain seq x y z
N LYS A 1 -6.38 -13.52 13.02
CA LYS A 1 -6.21 -12.05 13.17
C LYS A 1 -4.74 -11.71 12.87
N ILE A 2 -4.44 -10.66 12.12
CA ILE A 2 -3.05 -10.28 11.78
C ILE A 2 -2.50 -9.41 12.91
N ILE A 3 -1.34 -9.78 13.47
CA ILE A 3 -0.68 -8.97 14.51
C ILE A 3 0.09 -7.85 13.82
N THR A 4 -0.35 -6.61 14.02
CA THR A 4 0.26 -5.43 13.42
C THR A 4 1.09 -4.69 14.46
N LYS A 5 2.35 -4.34 14.13
CA LYS A 5 3.24 -3.56 15.00
C LYS A 5 4.06 -2.53 14.21
N VAL A 6 4.28 -1.38 14.80
CA VAL A 6 5.08 -0.27 14.29
C VAL A 6 6.44 -0.29 14.98
N PHE A 7 7.49 -0.20 14.17
CA PHE A 7 8.87 -0.16 14.61
C PHE A 7 9.53 1.12 14.12
N THR A 8 10.47 1.61 14.91
CA THR A 8 11.42 2.64 14.48
C THR A 8 12.59 1.99 13.76
N LYS A 9 13.30 2.76 12.93
CA LYS A 9 14.42 2.26 12.11
C LYS A 9 15.57 1.64 12.92
N ASP A 10 15.80 2.09 14.14
CA ASP A 10 16.79 1.52 15.08
C ASP A 10 16.41 0.10 15.52
N LYS A 11 15.12 -0.25 15.50
CA LYS A 11 14.60 -1.59 15.83
C LYS A 11 14.41 -2.49 14.61
N SER A 12 14.83 -2.06 13.41
CA SER A 12 14.71 -2.88 12.20
C SER A 12 15.45 -4.22 12.32
N SER A 13 16.56 -4.29 13.06
CA SER A 13 17.28 -5.55 13.30
C SER A 13 16.43 -6.59 14.02
N GLU A 14 15.63 -6.16 15.00
CA GLU A 14 14.71 -7.00 15.75
C GLU A 14 13.63 -7.59 14.84
N VAL A 15 13.11 -6.77 13.92
CA VAL A 15 12.14 -7.17 12.90
C VAL A 15 12.75 -8.17 11.92
N TYR A 16 13.97 -7.94 11.44
CA TYR A 16 14.66 -8.87 10.55
C TYR A 16 14.93 -10.22 11.22
N GLY A 17 15.32 -10.24 12.49
CA GLY A 17 15.48 -11.48 13.25
C GLY A 17 14.17 -12.25 13.42
N PHE A 18 13.03 -11.54 13.50
CA PHE A 18 11.72 -12.19 13.48
C PHE A 18 11.39 -12.79 12.12
N VAL A 19 11.62 -12.05 11.04
CA VAL A 19 11.43 -12.53 9.66
C VAL A 19 12.26 -13.79 9.41
N GLU A 20 13.52 -13.81 9.85
CA GLU A 20 14.39 -14.98 9.77
C GLU A 20 13.80 -16.21 10.48
N LYS A 21 13.29 -16.05 11.71
CA LYS A 21 12.65 -17.15 12.45
C LYS A 21 11.43 -17.73 11.73
N GLU A 22 10.60 -16.87 11.14
CA GLU A 22 9.45 -17.31 10.35
C GLU A 22 9.88 -18.07 9.09
N ILE A 23 10.91 -17.59 8.39
CA ILE A 23 11.48 -18.26 7.22
C ILE A 23 12.08 -19.62 7.59
N LEU A 24 12.84 -19.71 8.68
CA LEU A 24 13.38 -20.97 9.20
C LEU A 24 12.29 -21.96 9.58
N SER A 25 11.10 -21.47 9.94
CA SER A 25 9.89 -22.28 10.19
C SER A 25 9.13 -22.66 8.90
N GLY A 26 9.74 -22.46 7.73
CA GLY A 26 9.21 -22.82 6.41
C GLY A 26 8.24 -21.80 5.81
N ARG A 27 8.15 -20.58 6.37
CA ARG A 27 7.27 -19.51 5.89
C ARG A 27 7.96 -18.58 4.91
N GLN A 28 7.17 -17.67 4.33
CA GLN A 28 7.64 -16.67 3.40
C GLN A 28 7.28 -15.26 3.88
N SER A 29 7.99 -14.26 3.37
CA SER A 29 7.78 -12.85 3.73
C SER A 29 7.67 -11.97 2.50
N PHE A 30 6.76 -11.01 2.55
CA PHE A 30 6.78 -9.85 1.67
C PHE A 30 7.58 -8.72 2.32
N VAL A 31 8.34 -7.96 1.52
CA VAL A 31 8.97 -6.71 1.92
C VAL A 31 8.58 -5.62 0.94
N ILE A 32 7.82 -4.63 1.41
CA ILE A 32 7.33 -3.52 0.60
C ILE A 32 8.17 -2.27 0.87
N CYS A 33 8.72 -1.69 -0.19
CA CYS A 33 9.57 -0.52 -0.15
C CYS A 33 8.83 0.69 -0.70
N SER A 34 8.87 1.81 0.03
CA SER A 34 8.38 3.08 -0.51
C SER A 34 9.27 3.57 -1.64
N ARG A 35 8.70 4.31 -2.60
CA ARG A 35 9.50 5.02 -3.60
C ARG A 35 10.45 6.00 -2.92
N ILE A 36 11.72 6.00 -3.32
CA ILE A 36 12.67 7.05 -2.96
C ILE A 36 12.28 8.28 -3.79
N GLU A 37 11.99 9.41 -3.16
CA GLU A 37 11.93 10.67 -3.91
C GLU A 37 13.35 11.03 -4.37
N LEU A 38 13.57 11.01 -5.68
CA LEU A 38 14.81 11.49 -6.27
C LEU A 38 14.78 13.01 -6.28
N GLY A 39 15.40 13.65 -5.28
CA GLY A 39 15.81 15.04 -5.36
C GLY A 39 14.69 16.09 -5.45
N ASN A 40 15.09 17.36 -5.43
CA ASN A 40 14.23 18.52 -5.20
C ASN A 40 12.94 18.54 -6.05
N PRO A 41 11.76 18.79 -5.44
CA PRO A 41 10.48 18.91 -6.15
C PRO A 41 10.51 19.88 -7.34
N GLN A 42 11.37 20.90 -7.29
CA GLN A 42 11.50 21.92 -8.33
C GLN A 42 12.13 21.42 -9.65
N GLU A 43 12.90 20.33 -9.65
CA GLU A 43 13.44 19.76 -10.90
C GLU A 43 12.42 18.87 -11.61
N VAL A 44 11.54 18.20 -10.86
CA VAL A 44 10.47 17.35 -11.40
C VAL A 44 9.36 18.17 -12.07
N ILE A 45 9.09 19.38 -11.56
CA ILE A 45 7.98 20.25 -12.00
C ILE A 45 8.22 20.86 -13.39
N LYS A 46 9.45 20.88 -13.93
CA LYS A 46 9.74 21.48 -15.25
C LYS A 46 9.45 20.58 -16.45
N THR A 47 9.08 19.31 -16.27
CA THR A 47 8.87 18.37 -17.39
C THR A 47 7.46 17.78 -17.41
N SER A 48 6.49 18.61 -17.79
CA SER A 48 5.14 18.15 -18.15
C SER A 48 5.20 17.29 -19.44
N GLY A 49 5.18 15.97 -19.30
CA GLY A 49 5.18 15.02 -20.41
C GLY A 49 5.58 13.59 -20.01
N LYS A 50 5.66 12.65 -20.97
CA LYS A 50 6.10 11.24 -20.81
C LYS A 50 7.36 11.06 -19.94
N GLN A 51 8.20 12.09 -19.83
CA GLN A 51 9.40 12.13 -19.01
C GLN A 51 9.09 12.01 -17.49
N ASN A 52 7.98 12.56 -17.00
CA ASN A 52 7.65 12.50 -15.56
C ASN A 52 7.29 11.06 -15.11
N LYS A 53 6.49 10.33 -15.92
CA LYS A 53 6.18 8.91 -15.67
C LYS A 53 7.44 8.04 -15.68
N MET A 54 8.37 8.33 -16.60
CA MET A 54 9.63 7.64 -16.71
C MET A 54 10.50 7.86 -15.46
N ASN A 55 10.62 9.10 -14.97
CA ASN A 55 11.37 9.46 -13.76
C ASN A 55 10.82 8.76 -12.51
N VAL A 56 9.50 8.75 -12.34
CA VAL A 56 8.84 8.03 -11.25
C VAL A 56 9.19 6.53 -11.30
N LEU A 57 9.08 5.89 -12.47
CA LEU A 57 9.42 4.47 -12.65
C LEU A 57 10.91 4.18 -12.37
N TRP A 58 11.84 5.10 -12.67
CA TRP A 58 13.26 4.94 -12.32
C TRP A 58 13.49 5.01 -10.81
N ALA A 59 12.76 5.88 -10.11
CA ALA A 59 12.83 6.01 -8.66
C ALA A 59 12.37 4.74 -7.94
N GLU A 60 11.33 4.07 -8.47
CA GLU A 60 10.88 2.76 -7.97
C GLU A 60 11.95 1.70 -8.07
N VAL A 61 12.57 1.59 -9.25
CA VAL A 61 13.59 0.56 -9.51
C VAL A 61 14.75 0.77 -8.55
N LYS A 62 15.24 2.00 -8.40
CA LYS A 62 16.34 2.31 -7.46
C LYS A 62 16.01 1.92 -6.02
N ALA A 63 14.80 2.22 -5.55
CA ALA A 63 14.38 1.90 -4.19
C ALA A 63 14.39 0.40 -3.91
N VAL A 64 13.76 -0.39 -4.80
CA VAL A 64 13.66 -1.84 -4.62
C VAL A 64 15.00 -2.50 -4.86
N THR A 65 15.79 -2.05 -5.84
CA THR A 65 17.14 -2.57 -6.06
C THR A 65 18.03 -2.36 -4.85
N ALA A 66 18.06 -1.15 -4.27
CA ALA A 66 18.87 -0.86 -3.09
C ALA A 66 18.45 -1.73 -1.88
N GLU A 67 17.16 -1.85 -1.62
CA GLU A 67 16.68 -2.69 -0.51
C GLU A 67 16.90 -4.18 -0.79
N TYR A 68 16.70 -4.64 -2.03
CA TYR A 68 17.02 -5.99 -2.45
C TYR A 68 18.51 -6.31 -2.22
N GLU A 69 19.42 -5.42 -2.60
CA GLU A 69 20.85 -5.61 -2.39
C GLU A 69 21.21 -5.64 -0.90
N LYS A 70 20.68 -4.71 -0.11
CA LYS A 70 20.88 -4.69 1.34
C LYS A 70 20.40 -5.99 1.99
N LEU A 71 19.16 -6.40 1.69
CA LEU A 71 18.56 -7.60 2.25
C LEU A 71 19.30 -8.86 1.80
N SER A 72 19.59 -9.01 0.50
CA SER A 72 20.24 -10.21 -0.03
C SER A 72 21.71 -10.34 0.36
N LYS A 73 22.45 -9.24 0.50
CA LYS A 73 23.90 -9.31 0.80
C LYS A 73 24.22 -9.22 2.29
N SER A 74 23.45 -8.42 3.05
CA SER A 74 23.83 -8.06 4.42
C SER A 74 22.92 -8.65 5.49
N ILE A 75 21.61 -8.73 5.24
CA ILE A 75 20.65 -9.12 6.29
C ILE A 75 20.27 -10.60 6.20
N PHE A 76 20.05 -11.10 4.99
CA PHE A 76 19.53 -12.43 4.69
C PHE A 76 20.40 -13.17 3.64
N PRO A 77 21.73 -13.25 3.83
CA PRO A 77 22.65 -13.82 2.83
C PRO A 77 22.39 -15.30 2.52
N ASN A 78 21.77 -16.03 3.45
CA ASN A 78 21.48 -17.45 3.32
C ASN A 78 20.09 -17.75 2.71
N PHE A 79 19.30 -16.72 2.41
CA PHE A 79 17.94 -16.90 1.91
C PHE A 79 17.80 -16.46 0.45
N LYS A 80 17.05 -17.25 -0.32
CA LYS A 80 16.61 -16.89 -1.67
C LYS A 80 15.61 -15.71 -1.62
N ILE A 81 15.99 -14.59 -2.20
CA ILE A 81 15.17 -13.37 -2.30
C ILE A 81 14.83 -13.12 -3.77
N ALA A 82 13.58 -12.77 -4.05
CA ALA A 82 13.15 -12.26 -5.34
C ALA A 82 12.84 -10.77 -5.26
N MET A 83 12.91 -10.10 -6.41
CA MET A 83 12.61 -8.67 -6.56
C MET A 83 11.53 -8.46 -7.62
N LEU A 84 10.58 -7.57 -7.35
CA LEU A 84 9.58 -7.11 -8.31
C LEU A 84 9.46 -5.59 -8.34
N HIS A 85 9.50 -5.00 -9.55
CA HIS A 85 9.29 -3.56 -9.73
C HIS A 85 8.48 -3.24 -11.00
N GLY A 86 7.94 -2.02 -11.08
CA GLY A 86 7.04 -1.57 -12.14
C GLY A 86 7.55 -1.79 -13.57
N LYS A 87 8.87 -1.63 -13.80
CA LYS A 87 9.51 -1.77 -15.12
C LYS A 87 9.68 -3.19 -15.67
N MET A 88 9.46 -4.24 -14.87
CA MET A 88 9.60 -5.62 -15.37
C MET A 88 8.52 -5.94 -16.38
N LYS A 89 8.82 -6.83 -17.34
CA LYS A 89 7.80 -7.29 -18.29
C LYS A 89 6.73 -8.11 -17.56
N PRO A 90 5.45 -8.08 -17.99
CA PRO A 90 4.38 -8.85 -17.35
C PRO A 90 4.73 -10.33 -17.15
N LYS A 91 5.27 -11.00 -18.18
CA LYS A 91 5.71 -12.40 -18.11
C LYS A 91 6.78 -12.68 -17.05
N GLU A 92 7.69 -11.72 -16.82
CA GLU A 92 8.73 -11.85 -15.79
C GLU A 92 8.12 -11.73 -14.39
N LYS A 93 7.16 -10.80 -14.22
CA LYS A 93 6.43 -10.63 -12.96
C LYS A 93 5.62 -11.89 -12.62
N GLU A 94 4.88 -12.41 -13.58
CA GLU A 94 4.09 -13.64 -13.45
C GLU A 94 4.97 -14.82 -13.03
N LYS A 95 6.10 -15.02 -13.70
CA LYS A 95 7.05 -16.09 -13.37
C LYS A 95 7.60 -15.98 -11.95
N ILE A 96 8.03 -14.78 -11.54
CA ILE A 96 8.55 -14.57 -10.18
C ILE A 96 7.47 -14.81 -9.13
N MET A 97 6.24 -14.35 -9.39
CA MET A 97 5.12 -14.59 -8.49
C MET A 97 4.76 -16.08 -8.38
N GLU A 98 4.78 -16.81 -9.50
CA GLU A 98 4.58 -18.25 -9.51
C GLU A 98 5.69 -18.98 -8.76
N ASP A 99 6.95 -18.62 -9.00
CA ASP A 99 8.11 -19.17 -8.30
C ASP A 99 8.05 -18.88 -6.79
N PHE A 100 7.61 -17.68 -6.41
CA PHE A 100 7.37 -17.33 -5.00
C PHE A 100 6.23 -18.18 -4.42
N LYS A 101 5.09 -18.32 -5.10
CA LYS A 101 3.98 -19.18 -4.65
C LYS A 101 4.42 -20.65 -4.47
N ASN A 102 5.31 -21.13 -5.34
CA ASN A 102 5.90 -22.46 -5.29
C ASN A 102 7.09 -22.58 -4.32
N ARG A 103 7.28 -21.61 -3.42
CA ARG A 103 8.31 -21.60 -2.36
C ARG A 103 9.75 -21.65 -2.87
N LYS A 104 10.01 -21.23 -4.12
CA LYS A 104 11.39 -21.12 -4.64
C LYS A 104 12.16 -19.94 -4.04
N TYR A 105 11.45 -18.95 -3.52
CA TYR A 105 11.99 -17.79 -2.83
C TYR A 105 11.36 -17.66 -1.44
N HIS A 106 12.16 -17.29 -0.45
CA HIS A 106 11.70 -17.06 0.92
C HIS A 106 11.14 -15.65 1.09
N ILE A 107 11.75 -14.68 0.41
CA ILE A 107 11.41 -13.26 0.54
C ILE A 107 11.10 -12.69 -0.85
N LEU A 108 10.05 -11.88 -0.94
CA LEU A 108 9.74 -11.10 -2.13
C LEU A 108 9.78 -9.60 -1.81
N VAL A 109 10.73 -8.89 -2.40
CA VAL A 109 10.93 -7.45 -2.23
C VAL A 109 10.26 -6.69 -3.37
N SER A 110 9.42 -5.70 -3.06
CA SER A 110 8.67 -4.97 -4.09
C SER A 110 8.32 -3.53 -3.74
N THR A 111 8.01 -2.70 -4.75
CA THR A 111 7.37 -1.38 -4.55
C THR A 111 5.85 -1.51 -4.39
N SER A 112 5.21 -0.43 -3.93
CA SER A 112 3.75 -0.31 -3.87
C SER A 112 3.00 -0.43 -5.20
N VAL A 113 3.70 -0.43 -6.34
CA VAL A 113 3.09 -0.52 -7.67
C VAL A 113 2.76 -1.94 -8.08
N VAL A 114 3.17 -2.93 -7.29
CA VAL A 114 2.67 -4.26 -7.56
C VAL A 114 1.33 -4.40 -6.84
N GLU A 115 0.28 -4.10 -7.61
CA GLU A 115 -1.10 -4.58 -7.42
C GLU A 115 -1.08 -6.12 -7.45
N VAL A 116 -0.41 -6.75 -6.48
CA VAL A 116 -0.33 -8.21 -6.39
C VAL A 116 -1.70 -8.69 -5.93
N GLY A 117 -2.64 -8.85 -6.87
CA GLY A 117 -3.88 -9.62 -6.74
C GLY A 117 -3.65 -11.08 -6.31
N VAL A 118 -2.38 -11.51 -6.18
CA VAL A 118 -1.97 -12.87 -5.92
C VAL A 118 -1.93 -13.15 -4.41
N ASP A 119 -2.71 -14.14 -4.02
CA ASP A 119 -2.71 -14.73 -2.69
C ASP A 119 -1.56 -15.75 -2.56
N VAL A 120 -0.72 -15.59 -1.54
CA VAL A 120 0.34 -16.54 -1.19
C VAL A 120 0.09 -17.00 0.25
N PRO A 121 -0.67 -18.09 0.47
CA PRO A 121 -1.09 -18.50 1.83
C PRO A 121 0.07 -18.80 2.79
N ASN A 122 1.24 -19.19 2.26
CA ASN A 122 2.43 -19.47 3.06
C ASN A 122 3.21 -18.21 3.49
N ALA A 123 2.85 -17.04 2.98
CA ALA A 123 3.44 -15.78 3.38
C ALA A 123 2.80 -15.30 4.69
N THR A 124 3.54 -15.39 5.80
CA THR A 124 3.04 -15.03 7.13
C THR A 124 3.47 -13.64 7.55
N VAL A 125 4.52 -13.07 6.94
CA VAL A 125 5.03 -11.75 7.32
C VAL A 125 4.89 -10.75 6.17
N MET A 126 4.30 -9.60 6.49
CA MET A 126 4.26 -8.40 5.65
C MET A 126 5.12 -7.32 6.31
N LEU A 127 6.33 -7.12 5.80
CA LEU A 127 7.22 -6.04 6.24
C LEU A 127 7.09 -4.84 5.31
N ILE A 128 6.87 -3.65 5.87
CA ILE A 128 6.75 -2.41 5.11
C ILE A 128 7.81 -1.43 5.59
N GLU A 129 8.79 -1.16 4.73
CA GLU A 129 9.88 -0.22 4.97
C GLU A 129 9.47 1.21 4.62
N ASN A 130 9.85 2.17 5.47
CA ASN A 130 9.45 3.58 5.39
C ASN A 130 7.91 3.73 5.29
N ALA A 131 7.21 3.03 6.19
CA ALA A 131 5.76 2.93 6.22
C ALA A 131 5.05 4.31 6.28
N GLU A 132 5.72 5.31 6.85
CA GLU A 132 5.21 6.68 6.97
C GLU A 132 4.92 7.37 5.63
N ARG A 133 5.49 6.85 4.52
CA ARG A 133 5.31 7.40 3.17
C ARG A 133 4.02 6.92 2.49
N PHE A 134 3.43 5.81 2.93
CA PHE A 134 2.21 5.26 2.35
C PHE A 134 0.94 5.80 2.99
N GLY A 135 -0.17 5.89 2.25
CA GLY A 135 -1.49 6.16 2.87
C GLY A 135 -1.98 4.98 3.72
N LEU A 136 -2.79 5.22 4.77
CA LEU A 136 -3.28 4.13 5.63
C LEU A 136 -4.12 3.10 4.89
N SER A 137 -4.87 3.53 3.87
CA SER A 137 -5.63 2.62 3.01
C SER A 137 -4.72 1.65 2.26
N GLN A 138 -3.58 2.12 1.74
CA GLN A 138 -2.59 1.27 1.07
C GLN A 138 -1.94 0.29 2.04
N LEU A 139 -1.58 0.77 3.24
CA LEU A 139 -1.03 -0.10 4.29
C LEU A 139 -2.03 -1.17 4.73
N HIS A 140 -3.31 -0.81 4.84
CA HIS A 140 -4.38 -1.76 5.12
C HIS A 140 -4.55 -2.82 4.02
N GLN A 141 -4.45 -2.41 2.76
CA GLN A 141 -4.46 -3.33 1.62
C GLN A 141 -3.26 -4.29 1.67
N PHE A 142 -2.04 -3.80 1.92
CA PHE A 142 -0.85 -4.65 2.05
C PHE A 142 -1.00 -5.63 3.22
N ARG A 143 -1.46 -5.15 4.38
CA ARG A 143 -1.76 -6.00 5.55
C ARG A 143 -2.71 -7.14 5.18
N GLY A 144 -3.75 -6.87 4.38
CA GLY A 144 -4.72 -7.90 3.93
C GLY A 144 -4.18 -8.94 2.93
N ARG A 145 -2.92 -8.83 2.49
CA ARG A 145 -2.27 -9.81 1.59
C ARG A 145 -1.65 -10.99 2.35
N VAL A 146 -1.57 -10.92 3.68
CA VAL A 146 -1.14 -12.03 4.55
C VAL A 146 -2.30 -12.48 5.45
N GLY A 147 -2.14 -13.57 6.19
CA GLY A 147 -3.18 -14.04 7.13
C GLY A 147 -4.31 -14.84 6.50
N ARG A 148 -4.04 -15.51 5.36
CA ARG A 148 -5.02 -16.32 4.63
C ARG A 148 -4.87 -17.83 4.83
N ALA A 149 -3.92 -18.25 5.66
CA ALA A 149 -3.73 -19.63 6.09
C ALA A 149 -3.88 -19.75 7.62
N GLU A 150 -3.69 -20.96 8.12
CA GLU A 150 -3.81 -21.33 9.54
C GLU A 150 -2.72 -20.69 10.42
N HIS A 151 -1.61 -20.26 9.81
CA HIS A 151 -0.48 -19.71 10.53
C HIS A 151 -0.71 -18.25 10.94
N GLN A 152 -0.35 -17.94 12.19
CA GLN A 152 -0.36 -16.58 12.68
C GLN A 152 0.47 -15.68 11.75
N SER A 153 -0.16 -14.61 11.27
CA SER A 153 0.47 -13.67 10.35
C SER A 153 0.73 -12.32 11.02
N TYR A 154 1.72 -11.61 10.52
CA TYR A 154 2.28 -10.41 11.11
C TYR A 154 2.42 -9.32 10.05
N CYS A 155 2.12 -8.08 10.45
CA CYS A 155 2.36 -6.90 9.63
C CYS A 155 3.25 -5.93 10.41
N PHE A 156 4.46 -5.71 9.92
CA PHE A 156 5.44 -4.85 10.56
C PHE A 156 5.66 -3.59 9.74
N LEU A 157 5.47 -2.45 10.40
CA LEU A 157 5.57 -1.12 9.78
C LEU A 157 6.82 -0.44 10.30
N VAL A 158 7.87 -0.34 9.49
CA VAL A 158 9.12 0.34 9.88
C VAL A 158 9.04 1.80 9.48
N ASN A 159 9.14 2.71 10.46
CA ASN A 159 9.20 4.15 10.24
C ASN A 159 10.65 4.60 10.01
N GLY A 160 10.93 5.14 8.82
CA GLY A 160 12.27 5.56 8.39
C GLY A 160 12.65 7.00 8.77
N GLY A 161 11.69 7.83 9.15
CA GLY A 161 11.82 9.30 9.26
C GLY A 161 12.49 9.87 10.51
N GLY A 162 13.18 9.04 11.31
CA GLY A 162 13.80 9.49 12.57
C GLY A 162 12.79 9.81 13.68
N ASN A 163 13.33 10.14 14.86
CA ASN A 163 12.68 10.10 16.19
C ASN A 163 11.54 11.12 16.43
N ARG A 164 10.92 11.67 15.39
CA ARG A 164 9.69 12.47 15.55
C ARG A 164 8.54 11.52 15.83
N PHE A 165 8.26 11.38 17.12
CA PHE A 165 6.99 11.07 17.76
C PHE A 165 6.03 10.19 16.95
N GLU A 166 5.77 9.00 17.50
CA GLU A 166 4.49 8.30 17.40
C GLU A 166 3.70 8.68 16.16
N ASN A 167 4.01 8.05 15.03
CA ASN A 167 3.21 8.28 13.83
C ASN A 167 1.79 7.79 14.15
N LYS A 168 0.95 8.69 14.68
CA LYS A 168 -0.40 8.40 15.20
C LYS A 168 -1.23 7.71 14.14
N ARG A 169 -0.92 8.04 12.88
CA ARG A 169 -1.40 7.40 11.67
C ARG A 169 -1.03 5.91 11.63
N LEU A 170 0.25 5.55 11.70
CA LEU A 170 0.68 4.14 11.72
C LEU A 170 0.14 3.39 12.93
N LYS A 171 0.11 4.02 14.12
CA LYS A 171 -0.52 3.44 15.31
C LYS A 171 -2.01 3.17 15.11
N ALA A 172 -2.72 4.00 14.34
CA ALA A 172 -4.11 3.74 13.99
C ALA A 172 -4.28 2.39 13.25
N LEU A 173 -3.30 1.97 12.44
CA LEU A 173 -3.32 0.67 11.75
C LEU A 173 -3.12 -0.53 12.71
N GLU A 174 -2.49 -0.32 13.87
CA GLU A 174 -2.35 -1.37 14.89
C GLU A 174 -3.68 -1.68 15.59
N ILE A 175 -4.48 -0.63 15.82
CA ILE A 175 -5.70 -0.72 16.63
C ILE A 175 -6.99 -0.84 15.81
N CYS A 176 -6.97 -0.43 14.54
CA CYS A 176 -8.16 -0.39 13.70
C CYS A 176 -8.04 -1.38 12.52
N ASP A 177 -9.06 -2.22 12.36
CA ASP A 177 -9.16 -3.18 11.26
C ASP A 177 -10.06 -2.71 10.11
N ASP A 178 -10.80 -1.63 10.30
CA ASP A 178 -11.74 -1.09 9.31
C ASP A 178 -11.02 -0.11 8.37
N GLY A 179 -10.82 -0.53 7.11
CA GLY A 179 -10.15 0.26 6.09
C GLY A 179 -10.82 1.61 5.81
N PHE A 180 -12.13 1.74 6.00
CA PHE A 180 -12.82 3.01 5.81
C PHE A 180 -12.56 3.98 6.96
N LYS A 181 -12.60 3.50 8.21
CA LYS A 181 -12.25 4.33 9.38
C LYS A 181 -10.79 4.79 9.30
N LEU A 182 -9.91 3.91 8.84
CA LEU A 182 -8.51 4.24 8.59
C LEU A 182 -8.35 5.31 7.51
N ALA A 183 -9.09 5.23 6.40
CA ALA A 183 -9.05 6.25 5.36
C ALA A 183 -9.56 7.61 5.84
N GLU A 184 -10.61 7.64 6.68
CA GLU A 184 -11.11 8.86 7.31
C GLU A 184 -10.08 9.47 8.28
N GLN A 185 -9.44 8.63 9.10
CA GLN A 185 -8.36 9.06 9.99
C GLN A 185 -7.12 9.53 9.21
N ASP A 186 -6.79 8.90 8.08
CA ASP A 186 -5.70 9.33 7.20
C ASP A 186 -5.98 10.74 6.65
N LEU A 187 -7.21 10.98 6.17
CA LEU A 187 -7.65 12.28 5.65
C LEU A 187 -7.61 13.37 6.73
N LEU A 188 -8.06 13.05 7.94
CA LEU A 188 -7.99 13.93 9.11
C LEU A 188 -6.54 14.29 9.49
N LEU A 189 -5.63 13.31 9.47
CA LEU A 189 -4.25 13.48 9.95
C LEU A 189 -3.31 14.09 8.90
N ARG A 190 -3.46 13.77 7.62
CA ARG A 190 -2.68 14.38 6.51
C ARG A 190 -3.20 15.75 6.09
N GLY A 191 -4.50 16.00 6.28
CA GLY A 191 -5.19 17.13 5.68
C GLY A 191 -5.40 16.96 4.16
N PRO A 192 -6.40 17.64 3.59
CA PRO A 192 -6.77 17.48 2.18
C PRO A 192 -5.69 17.97 1.20
N GLY A 193 -4.77 18.83 1.64
CA GLY A 193 -3.72 19.42 0.80
C GLY A 193 -2.56 18.50 0.42
N GLU A 194 -2.18 17.54 1.29
CA GLU A 194 -1.07 16.59 1.00
C GLU A 194 -1.49 15.38 0.17
N PHE A 195 -2.80 15.09 0.07
CA PHE A 195 -3.31 14.06 -0.85
C PHE A 195 -3.09 14.46 -2.32
N VAL A 196 -2.96 15.76 -2.55
CA VAL A 196 -2.76 16.39 -3.85
C VAL A 196 -1.27 16.64 -4.03
N GLY A 197 -0.55 15.63 -4.49
CA GLY A 197 0.66 15.89 -5.26
C GLY A 197 0.29 16.84 -6.40
N THR A 198 0.62 18.12 -6.24
CA THR A 198 0.62 19.21 -7.21
C THR A 198 -0.23 19.00 -8.49
N LYS A 199 -1.42 19.61 -8.50
CA LYS A 199 -2.12 20.16 -9.69
C LYS A 199 -2.46 19.24 -10.88
N GLN A 200 -2.55 17.92 -10.71
CA GLN A 200 -2.88 17.04 -11.85
C GLN A 200 -3.98 15.99 -11.62
N SER A 201 -4.85 16.17 -10.62
CA SER A 201 -6.14 15.48 -10.61
C SER A 201 -7.16 16.35 -11.34
N GLY A 202 -7.62 15.94 -12.52
CA GLY A 202 -8.67 16.63 -13.31
C GLY A 202 -10.07 16.66 -12.66
N LEU A 203 -10.13 16.79 -11.33
CA LEU A 203 -11.33 17.01 -10.54
C LEU A 203 -11.53 18.52 -10.37
N PRO A 204 -12.73 19.07 -10.64
CA PRO A 204 -13.02 20.50 -10.45
C PRO A 204 -12.79 20.94 -9.01
N ASP A 205 -12.28 22.16 -8.80
CA ASP A 205 -11.96 22.73 -7.47
C ASP A 205 -13.14 22.66 -6.47
N LEU A 206 -14.38 22.70 -6.97
CA LEU A 206 -15.60 22.57 -6.15
C LEU A 206 -15.78 21.16 -5.56
N ALA A 207 -15.45 20.11 -6.32
CA ALA A 207 -15.43 18.73 -5.83
C ALA A 207 -14.25 18.48 -4.88
N MET A 208 -13.17 19.26 -5.03
CA MET A 208 -12.03 19.23 -4.13
C MET A 208 -12.35 19.91 -2.79
N ALA A 209 -13.11 21.00 -2.80
CA ALA A 209 -13.61 21.66 -1.59
C ALA A 209 -14.58 20.77 -0.80
N SER A 210 -15.49 20.06 -1.48
CA SER A 210 -16.41 19.14 -0.81
C SER A 210 -15.73 17.91 -0.19
N LEU A 211 -14.57 17.48 -0.71
CA LEU A 211 -13.76 16.40 -0.14
C LEU A 211 -13.03 16.80 1.16
N SER A 212 -12.97 18.09 1.48
CA SER A 212 -12.42 18.58 2.75
C SER A 212 -13.48 18.68 3.85
N ASP A 213 -14.77 18.66 3.50
CA ASP A 213 -15.89 18.67 4.43
C ASP A 213 -16.24 17.24 4.86
N LEU A 214 -15.61 16.81 5.95
CA LEU A 214 -15.81 15.48 6.54
C LEU A 214 -17.26 15.25 6.98
N ASP A 215 -17.96 16.28 7.41
CA ASP A 215 -19.35 16.15 7.84
C ASP A 215 -20.27 15.93 6.65
N LEU A 216 -20.01 16.61 5.53
CA LEU A 216 -20.70 16.37 4.27
C LEU A 216 -20.44 14.94 3.75
N ILE A 217 -19.20 14.46 3.80
CA ILE A 217 -18.86 13.07 3.42
C ILE A 217 -19.60 12.07 4.30
N LYS A 218 -19.64 12.28 5.62
CA LYS A 218 -20.38 11.42 6.56
C LYS A 218 -21.86 11.38 6.25
N LYS A 219 -22.50 12.54 6.04
CA LYS A 219 -23.92 12.65 5.70
C LYS A 219 -24.22 11.95 4.37
N ALA A 220 -23.45 12.23 3.32
CA ALA A 220 -23.60 11.59 2.03
C ALA A 220 -23.49 10.05 2.12
N ARG A 221 -22.55 9.55 2.93
CA ARG A 221 -22.38 8.10 3.16
C ARG A 221 -23.54 7.49 3.94
N LEU A 222 -24.05 8.19 4.96
CA LEU A 222 -25.21 7.75 5.73
C LEU A 222 -26.43 7.61 4.80
N GLU A 223 -26.71 8.63 4.01
CA GLU A 223 -27.81 8.62 3.03
C GLU A 223 -27.64 7.50 2.01
N ALA A 224 -26.44 7.31 1.46
CA ALA A 224 -26.17 6.22 0.52
C ALA A 224 -26.43 4.83 1.15
N ARG A 225 -26.09 4.64 2.43
CA ARG A 225 -26.37 3.39 3.16
C ARG A 225 -27.86 3.18 3.40
N LEU A 226 -28.57 4.23 3.81
CA LEU A 226 -30.03 4.17 4.02
C LEU A 226 -30.75 3.84 2.72
N LEU A 227 -30.35 4.48 1.63
CA LEU A 227 -30.88 4.25 0.29
C LEU A 227 -30.64 2.80 -0.16
N LEU A 228 -29.41 2.28 -0.03
CA LEU A 228 -29.11 0.89 -0.39
C LEU A 228 -29.76 -0.15 0.52
N LYS A 229 -30.14 0.22 1.76
CA LYS A 229 -30.87 -0.67 2.66
C LYS A 229 -32.34 -0.81 2.24
N ASP A 230 -32.96 0.28 1.81
CA ASP A 230 -34.35 0.30 1.32
C ASP A 230 -34.47 -0.23 -0.12
N ASP A 231 -33.52 0.09 -0.99
CA ASP A 231 -33.50 -0.33 -2.38
C ASP A 231 -32.09 -0.74 -2.83
N PRO A 232 -31.68 -1.98 -2.51
CA PRO A 232 -30.34 -2.50 -2.84
C PRO A 232 -30.03 -2.48 -4.34
N ASN A 233 -31.06 -2.52 -5.19
CA ASN A 233 -30.94 -2.62 -6.64
C ASN A 233 -31.18 -1.28 -7.36
N LEU A 234 -31.36 -0.19 -6.60
CA LEU A 234 -31.63 1.17 -7.10
C LEU A 234 -32.80 1.20 -8.11
N LYS A 235 -33.81 0.34 -7.93
CA LYS A 235 -34.99 0.26 -8.82
C LYS A 235 -35.82 1.54 -8.79
N LYS A 236 -35.94 2.19 -7.63
CA LYS A 236 -36.65 3.45 -7.40
C LYS A 236 -35.87 4.67 -7.92
N SER A 237 -34.59 4.52 -8.26
CA SER A 237 -33.73 5.61 -8.74
C SER A 237 -32.95 5.20 -10.00
N PRO A 238 -33.62 5.08 -11.16
CA PRO A 238 -33.03 4.55 -12.39
C PRO A 238 -31.88 5.42 -12.94
N LEU A 239 -31.94 6.74 -12.76
CA LEU A 239 -30.85 7.65 -13.15
C LEU A 239 -29.59 7.44 -12.31
N LEU A 240 -29.75 7.27 -11.00
CA LEU A 240 -28.65 6.97 -10.09
C LEU A 240 -28.03 5.60 -10.41
N LYS A 241 -28.87 4.60 -10.69
CA LYS A 241 -28.43 3.28 -11.14
C LYS A 241 -27.59 3.34 -12.41
N ALA A 242 -28.02 4.11 -13.41
CA ALA A 242 -27.28 4.29 -14.65
C ALA A 242 -25.94 4.98 -14.41
N GLN A 243 -25.89 5.99 -13.54
CA GLN A 243 -24.65 6.68 -13.16
C GLN A 243 -23.68 5.74 -12.43
N VAL A 244 -24.15 4.94 -11.47
CA VAL A 244 -23.32 3.95 -10.76
C VAL A 244 -22.76 2.92 -11.75
N ALA A 245 -23.57 2.39 -12.65
CA ALA A 245 -23.14 1.45 -13.67
C ALA A 245 -22.11 2.06 -14.64
N ASN A 246 -22.28 3.33 -15.02
CA ASN A 246 -21.31 4.03 -15.85
C ASN A 246 -19.99 4.26 -15.11
N PHE A 247 -20.06 4.63 -13.84
CA PHE A 247 -18.87 4.82 -12.99
C PHE A 247 -18.07 3.53 -12.82
N GLN A 248 -18.73 2.38 -12.66
CA GLN A 248 -18.11 1.06 -12.61
C GLN A 248 -17.43 0.65 -13.92
N LYS A 249 -17.93 1.11 -15.08
CA LYS A 249 -17.28 0.86 -16.39
C LYS A 249 -16.04 1.71 -16.59
N ILE A 250 -16.06 2.96 -16.12
CA ILE A 250 -14.95 3.92 -16.30
C ILE A 250 -13.80 3.60 -15.34
N ARG A 251 -14.12 3.12 -14.13
CA ARG A 251 -13.14 2.69 -13.14
C ARG A 251 -13.29 1.20 -12.94
N HIS A 252 -12.43 0.42 -13.60
CA HIS A 252 -12.19 -0.97 -13.23
C HIS A 252 -11.82 -1.03 -11.74
N PHE A 253 -12.81 -1.25 -10.89
CA PHE A 253 -12.63 -1.65 -9.50
C PHE A 253 -12.71 -3.17 -9.48
N GLU A 254 -11.55 -3.82 -9.36
CA GLU A 254 -11.42 -5.19 -8.83
C GLU A 254 -11.23 -5.14 -7.32
#